data_AF-A0A961JWC6-F1
#
_entry.id   AF-A0A961JWC6-F1
#
_cell.length_a   1.000
_cell.length_b   1.000
_cell.length_c   1.000
_cell.angle_alpha   90.00
_cell.angle_beta   90.00
_cell.angle_gamma   90.00
#
_symmetry.space_group_name_H-M   'P 1'
#
loop_
_entity.id
_entity.type
_entity.pdbx_description
1 polymer ?
#
loop_
_entity_poly.entity_id
_entity_poly.type
_entity_poly.pdbx_seq_one_letter_code
_entity_poly.pdbx_strand_id
1 'polypeptide(L)'
;MAARGAFLDLLDEHFTRWALTPAERDVALLAIKGLSIAEIAALRNTREGTVKAQSAAVYRKAGVSGRAQLLSLFVEDLMAGPVGGATRSSA
;
A
#
# COMPACT_ATOMS: atom_id res chain seq x y z
N MET A 1 -2.12 -0.75 -21.27
CA MET A 1 -3.03 -0.95 -20.11
C MET A 1 -2.53 -1.96 -19.06
N ALA A 2 -1.60 -2.89 -19.39
CA ALA A 2 -1.17 -3.96 -18.48
C ALA A 2 -0.59 -3.48 -17.12
N ALA A 3 0.21 -2.41 -17.10
CA ALA A 3 0.87 -1.94 -15.88
C ALA A 3 -0.09 -1.42 -14.80
N ARG A 4 -1.25 -0.84 -15.19
CA ARG A 4 -2.24 -0.32 -14.23
C ARG A 4 -2.98 -1.45 -13.52
N GLY A 5 -3.31 -2.52 -14.23
CA GLY A 5 -3.95 -3.70 -13.64
C GLY A 5 -3.01 -4.39 -12.65
N ALA A 6 -1.79 -4.70 -13.10
CA ALA A 6 -0.78 -5.33 -12.25
C ALA A 6 -0.50 -4.57 -10.95
N PHE A 7 -0.48 -3.22 -11.00
CA PHE A 7 -0.30 -2.41 -9.80
C PHE A 7 -1.49 -2.49 -8.83
N LEU A 8 -2.72 -2.57 -9.35
CA LEU A 8 -3.92 -2.71 -8.51
C LEU A 8 -3.98 -4.09 -7.84
N ASP A 9 -3.60 -5.14 -8.56
CA ASP A 9 -3.53 -6.50 -8.01
C ASP A 9 -2.48 -6.57 -6.89
N LEU A 10 -1.32 -5.94 -7.10
CA LEU A 10 -0.26 -5.88 -6.11
C LEU A 10 -0.66 -5.10 -4.85
N LEU A 11 -1.39 -4.00 -5.02
CA LEU A 11 -1.98 -3.27 -3.89
C LEU A 11 -2.92 -4.16 -3.08
N ASP A 12 -3.82 -4.88 -3.74
CA ASP A 12 -4.79 -5.72 -3.05
C ASP A 12 -4.13 -6.90 -2.32
N GLU A 13 -3.11 -7.52 -2.94
CA GLU A 13 -2.34 -8.59 -2.31
C GLU A 13 -1.66 -8.11 -1.01
N HIS A 14 -0.93 -6.98 -1.07
CA HIS A 14 -0.28 -6.41 0.10
C HIS A 14 -1.29 -6.00 1.17
N PHE A 15 -2.37 -5.32 0.78
CA PHE A 15 -3.38 -4.86 1.74
C PHE A 15 -4.09 -6.02 2.44
N THR A 16 -4.28 -7.14 1.72
CA THR A 16 -4.83 -8.38 2.27
C THR A 16 -3.83 -9.05 3.20
N ARG A 17 -2.57 -9.18 2.77
CA ARG A 17 -1.48 -9.76 3.58
C ARG A 17 -1.27 -9.01 4.90
N TRP A 18 -1.35 -7.69 4.88
CA TRP A 18 -1.21 -6.84 6.08
C TRP A 18 -2.50 -6.78 6.93
N ALA A 19 -3.58 -7.45 6.51
CA ALA A 19 -4.88 -7.41 7.17
C ALA A 19 -5.34 -5.96 7.45
N LEU A 20 -5.25 -5.10 6.43
CA LEU A 20 -5.75 -3.74 6.52
C LEU A 20 -7.29 -3.74 6.54
N THR A 21 -7.86 -3.02 7.48
CA THR A 21 -9.28 -2.68 7.52
C THR A 21 -9.65 -1.83 6.30
N PRO A 22 -10.94 -1.76 5.91
CA PRO A 22 -11.37 -0.89 4.82
C PRO A 22 -10.88 0.55 4.98
N ALA A 23 -10.91 1.07 6.21
CA ALA A 23 -10.46 2.43 6.47
C ALA A 23 -8.95 2.62 6.34
N GLU A 24 -8.14 1.63 6.73
CA GLU A 24 -6.69 1.67 6.56
C GLU A 24 -6.31 1.57 5.07
N ARG A 25 -7.02 0.74 4.29
CA ARG A 25 -6.82 0.63 2.83
C ARG A 25 -7.02 1.96 2.13
N ASP A 26 -8.08 2.70 2.47
CA ASP A 26 -8.31 4.04 1.93
C ASP A 26 -7.16 5.01 2.25
N VAL A 27 -6.69 5.04 3.52
CA VAL A 27 -5.56 5.89 3.91
C VAL A 27 -4.31 5.50 3.15
N ALA A 28 -3.98 4.21 3.08
CA ALA A 28 -2.81 3.72 2.39
C ALA A 28 -2.83 4.12 0.91
N LEU A 29 -3.97 3.93 0.22
CA LEU A 29 -4.13 4.29 -1.19
C LEU A 29 -3.95 5.80 -1.42
N LEU A 30 -4.52 6.66 -0.58
CA LEU A 30 -4.37 8.10 -0.72
C LEU A 30 -2.95 8.59 -0.36
N ALA A 31 -2.32 7.97 0.65
CA ALA A 31 -0.93 8.25 0.97
C ALA A 31 0.01 7.87 -0.19
N ILE A 32 -0.22 6.72 -0.83
CA ILE A 32 0.52 6.29 -2.03
C ILE A 32 0.33 7.29 -3.18
N LYS A 33 -0.88 7.83 -3.33
CA LYS A 33 -1.21 8.82 -4.38
C LYS A 33 -0.55 10.19 -4.21
N GLY A 34 0.09 10.49 -3.09
CA GLY A 34 0.69 11.82 -2.92
C GLY A 34 0.19 12.59 -1.70
N LEU A 35 -0.98 12.25 -1.18
CA LEU A 35 -1.77 13.18 -0.38
C LEU A 35 -1.23 13.34 1.04
N SER A 36 -1.33 14.56 1.54
CA SER A 36 -1.06 14.93 2.93
C SER A 36 -2.17 14.45 3.87
N ILE A 37 -1.88 14.44 5.16
CA ILE A 37 -2.85 14.04 6.20
C ILE A 37 -4.11 14.92 6.17
N ALA A 38 -3.95 16.23 5.95
CA ALA A 38 -5.06 17.17 5.86
C ALA A 38 -5.95 16.90 4.64
N GLU A 39 -5.35 16.66 3.46
CA GLU A 39 -6.09 16.31 2.25
C GLU A 39 -6.84 14.99 2.39
N ILE A 40 -6.20 13.98 3.01
CA ILE A 40 -6.85 12.69 3.28
C ILE A 40 -8.02 12.87 4.27
N ALA A 41 -7.83 13.67 5.31
CA ALA A 41 -8.87 13.95 6.29
C ALA A 41 -10.10 14.61 5.63
N ALA A 42 -9.86 15.61 4.77
CA ALA A 42 -10.91 16.28 4.00
C ALA A 42 -11.63 15.32 3.05
N LEU A 43 -10.90 14.54 2.24
CA LEU A 43 -11.50 13.61 1.27
C LEU A 43 -12.30 12.49 1.93
N ARG A 44 -11.85 12.02 3.11
CA ARG A 44 -12.50 10.94 3.85
C ARG A 44 -13.53 11.45 4.87
N ASN A 45 -13.80 12.75 4.91
CA ASN A 45 -14.69 13.40 5.87
C ASN A 45 -14.42 12.95 7.31
N THR A 46 -13.15 12.98 7.72
CA THR A 46 -12.69 12.51 9.04
C THR A 46 -11.68 13.49 9.65
N ARG A 47 -11.25 13.24 10.88
CA ARG A 47 -10.28 14.08 11.58
C ARG A 47 -8.86 13.71 11.18
N GLU A 48 -7.96 14.70 11.12
CA GLU A 48 -6.52 14.44 10.90
C GLU A 48 -5.92 13.46 11.92
N GLY A 49 -6.36 13.53 13.18
CA GLY A 49 -5.93 12.58 14.22
C GLY A 49 -6.30 11.13 13.90
N THR A 50 -7.48 10.91 13.30
CA THR A 50 -7.92 9.59 12.83
C THR A 50 -7.03 9.12 11.68
N VAL A 51 -6.72 10.00 10.72
CA VAL A 51 -5.80 9.67 9.61
C VAL A 51 -4.40 9.35 10.13
N LYS A 52 -3.87 10.12 11.09
CA LYS A 52 -2.57 9.86 11.74
C LYS A 52 -2.53 8.47 12.39
N ALA A 53 -3.56 8.12 13.15
CA ALA A 53 -3.67 6.82 13.80
C ALA A 53 -3.75 5.67 12.79
N GLN A 54 -4.55 5.85 11.72
CA GLN A 54 -4.68 4.86 10.65
C GLN A 54 -3.39 4.71 9.85
N SER A 55 -2.69 5.80 9.50
CA SER A 55 -1.37 5.75 8.86
C SER A 55 -0.35 5.00 9.73
N ALA A 56 -0.31 5.28 11.03
CA ALA A 56 0.58 4.56 11.95
C ALA A 56 0.25 3.06 12.04
N ALA A 57 -1.03 2.70 11.99
CA ALA A 57 -1.46 1.31 11.93
C ALA A 57 -1.05 0.64 10.61
N VAL A 58 -1.23 1.31 9.47
CA VAL A 58 -0.78 0.84 8.16
C VAL A 58 0.73 0.55 8.18
N TYR A 59 1.56 1.52 8.61
CA TYR A 59 3.01 1.35 8.61
C TYR A 59 3.45 0.20 9.51
N ARG A 60 2.87 0.09 10.72
CA ARG A 60 3.14 -1.02 11.64
C ARG A 60 2.77 -2.37 11.03
N LYS A 61 1.61 -2.49 10.39
CA LYS A 61 1.15 -3.73 9.75
C LYS A 61 1.96 -4.10 8.51
N ALA A 62 2.46 -3.09 7.78
CA ALA A 62 3.35 -3.27 6.64
C ALA A 62 4.83 -3.49 7.04
N GLY A 63 5.17 -3.36 8.32
CA GLY A 63 6.54 -3.52 8.80
C GLY A 63 7.50 -2.38 8.39
N VAL A 64 6.97 -1.18 8.13
CA VAL A 64 7.73 -0.01 7.68
C VAL A 64 7.63 1.14 8.67
N SER A 65 8.57 2.08 8.61
CA SER A 65 8.64 3.24 9.50
C SER A 65 7.85 4.46 9.00
N GLY A 66 7.39 4.46 7.74
CA GLY A 66 6.67 5.60 7.21
C GLY A 66 6.32 5.52 5.72
N ARG A 67 5.76 6.63 5.22
CA ARG A 67 5.22 6.74 3.86
C ARG A 67 6.23 6.43 2.76
N ALA A 68 7.46 6.92 2.90
CA ALA A 68 8.50 6.72 1.89
C ALA A 68 8.84 5.23 1.75
N GLN A 69 9.03 4.52 2.86
CA GLN A 69 9.29 3.08 2.85
C GLN A 69 8.08 2.28 2.38
N LEU A 70 6.85 2.68 2.75
CA LEU A 70 5.64 2.08 2.20
C LEU A 70 5.64 2.15 0.66
N LEU A 71 5.95 3.33 0.10
CA LEU A 71 6.06 3.53 -1.35
C LEU A 71 7.19 2.69 -1.97
N SER A 72 8.35 2.59 -1.30
CA SER A 72 9.47 1.78 -1.78
C SER A 72 9.09 0.32 -2.01
N LEU A 73 8.31 -0.31 -1.12
CA LEU A 73 7.85 -1.70 -1.31
C LEU A 73 7.14 -1.89 -2.65
N PHE A 74 6.25 -0.95 -3.00
CA PHE A 74 5.49 -1.01 -4.26
C PHE A 74 6.36 -0.73 -5.49
N VAL A 75 7.34 0.16 -5.37
CA VAL A 75 8.27 0.47 -6.46
C VAL A 75 9.23 -0.69 -6.71
N GLU A 76 9.75 -1.29 -5.64
CA GLU A 76 10.63 -2.46 -5.71
C GLU A 76 9.93 -3.63 -6.39
N ASP A 77 8.70 -3.95 -6.01
CA ASP A 77 7.95 -5.03 -6.65
C ASP A 77 7.61 -4.74 -8.12
N LEU A 78 7.32 -3.47 -8.46
CA LEU A 78 7.08 -3.07 -9.85
C LEU A 78 8.36 -3.16 -10.69
N MET A 79 9.50 -2.81 -10.10
CA MET A 79 10.82 -2.89 -10.75
C MET A 79 11.36 -4.32 -10.84
N ALA A 80 11.02 -5.19 -9.90
CA ALA A 80 11.44 -6.59 -9.87
C ALA A 80 10.82 -7.41 -11.01
N GLY A 81 9.82 -6.86 -11.73
CA GLY A 81 9.02 -7.61 -12.71
C GLY A 81 8.24 -8.75 -12.04
N PRO A 82 7.44 -9.53 -12.79
CA PRO A 82 6.89 -10.75 -12.23
C PRO A 82 8.07 -11.66 -11.88
N VAL A 83 8.40 -11.75 -10.59
CA VAL A 83 9.38 -12.72 -10.10
C VAL A 83 8.85 -14.09 -10.53
N GLY A 84 9.56 -14.70 -11.46
CA GLY A 84 9.13 -15.90 -12.15
C GLY A 84 8.67 -16.99 -11.19
N GLY A 85 7.37 -17.25 -11.18
CA GLY A 85 6.77 -18.48 -10.67
C GLY A 85 7.06 -19.69 -11.56
N ALA A 86 8.26 -19.81 -12.12
CA ALA A 86 8.62 -20.89 -13.03
C ALA A 86 10.13 -21.18 -13.01
N THR A 87 10.65 -21.79 -11.94
CA THR A 87 11.72 -22.82 -11.98
C THR A 87 11.86 -23.50 -10.61
N ARG A 88 10.89 -24.34 -10.25
CA ARG A 88 11.17 -25.53 -9.43
C ARG A 88 10.50 -26.73 -10.11
N SER A 89 10.99 -27.07 -11.30
CA SER A 89 10.88 -28.42 -11.83
C SER A 89 12.21 -29.10 -11.52
N SER A 90 12.26 -29.79 -10.38
CA SER A 90 13.30 -30.77 -10.10
C SER A 90 13.10 -31.96 -11.02
N ALA A 91 14.04 -32.17 -11.94
CA ALA A 91 14.37 -33.50 -12.46
C ALA A 91 15.44 -34.12 -11.55
#